data_AF-A0A2S7PLX3-F1
#
_entry.id   AF-A0A2S7PLX3-F1
#
_cell.length_a   1.000
_cell.length_b   1.000
_cell.length_c   1.000
_cell.angle_alpha   90.00
_cell.angle_beta   90.00
_cell.angle_gamma   90.00
#
_symmetry.space_group_name_H-M   'P 1'
#
loop_
_entity.id
_entity.type
_entity.pdbx_description
1 polymer ?
#
loop_
_entity_poly.entity_id
_entity_poly.type
_entity_poly.pdbx_seq_one_letter_code
_entity_poly.pdbx_strand_id
1 'polypeptide(L)'
;MKLCSNRPEGFGPSSQLSSSPLPTTCFTDTILIPLPTWLALLLLLLLSLRPSSSTSKPQPRPPTLPLTLHFLLMLSLLLMNSIIIARLSLLGWGIGLLPFTYISVILSSVLFATNGFRGRVRYWWVVSAVTWVGGATMSFLQAAGLVQQLGWEWEGRKGGRYPVGDEVVDGLVLGGLWVVVGVLEGGWGVWGRRWVEGRAGRGMKSTKV
;
A
#
# COMPACT_ATOMS: atom_id res chain seq x y z
N MET A 1 -24.70 -7.71 7.99
CA MET A 1 -23.99 -7.07 6.86
C MET A 1 -23.58 -8.16 5.89
N LYS A 2 -24.11 -8.18 4.66
CA LYS A 2 -23.70 -9.17 3.65
C LYS A 2 -22.42 -8.67 3.00
N LEU A 3 -21.28 -9.33 3.23
CA LEU A 3 -19.97 -8.95 2.66
C LEU A 3 -19.97 -8.91 1.11
N CYS A 4 -20.87 -9.67 0.47
CA CYS A 4 -21.03 -9.74 -0.99
C CYS A 4 -22.50 -9.59 -1.39
N SER A 5 -23.15 -8.46 -1.11
CA SER A 5 -24.53 -8.21 -1.60
C SER A 5 -24.49 -7.74 -3.06
N ASN A 6 -25.44 -8.19 -3.89
CA ASN A 6 -25.66 -7.75 -5.28
C ASN A 6 -24.51 -7.99 -6.30
N ARG A 7 -23.60 -8.94 -6.05
CA ARG A 7 -22.57 -9.34 -7.03
C ARG A 7 -23.01 -10.62 -7.78
N PRO A 8 -22.95 -10.65 -9.13
CA PRO A 8 -23.38 -11.81 -9.92
C PRO A 8 -22.49 -13.06 -9.72
N GLU A 9 -21.24 -12.87 -9.30
CA GLU A 9 -20.22 -13.92 -9.17
C GLU A 9 -20.27 -14.70 -7.84
N GLY A 10 -21.00 -14.23 -6.82
CA GLY A 10 -20.99 -14.82 -5.47
C GLY A 10 -19.61 -14.79 -4.78
N PHE A 11 -19.45 -15.63 -3.74
CA PHE A 11 -18.18 -15.82 -3.03
C PHE A 11 -17.50 -17.11 -3.50
N GLY A 12 -16.34 -17.02 -4.13
CA GLY A 12 -15.61 -18.19 -4.64
C GLY A 12 -14.22 -17.85 -5.19
N PRO A 13 -13.30 -18.83 -5.25
CA PRO A 13 -11.95 -18.63 -5.76
C PRO A 13 -11.88 -18.45 -7.29
N SER A 14 -12.97 -18.69 -8.01
CA SER A 14 -13.04 -18.61 -9.47
C SER A 14 -14.43 -18.15 -9.91
N SER A 15 -14.48 -17.18 -10.82
CA SER A 15 -15.71 -16.75 -11.50
C SER A 15 -16.15 -17.81 -12.52
N GLN A 16 -17.45 -18.15 -12.54
CA GLN A 16 -18.02 -19.04 -13.58
C GLN A 16 -18.50 -18.26 -14.81
N LEU A 17 -18.55 -16.93 -14.74
CA LEU A 17 -19.02 -16.07 -15.83
C LEU A 17 -17.93 -15.68 -16.84
N SER A 18 -16.65 -15.93 -16.52
CA SER A 18 -15.52 -15.56 -17.38
C SER A 18 -14.69 -16.80 -17.74
N SER A 19 -14.31 -16.94 -19.01
CA SER A 19 -13.49 -18.04 -19.56
C SER A 19 -12.02 -18.04 -19.08
N SER A 20 -11.69 -17.24 -18.07
CA SER A 20 -10.35 -17.12 -17.47
C SER A 20 -10.43 -17.40 -15.96
N PRO A 21 -9.42 -18.03 -15.34
CA PRO A 21 -9.40 -18.41 -13.92
C PRO A 21 -9.14 -17.20 -13.02
N LEU A 22 -9.96 -16.15 -13.17
CA LEU A 22 -9.87 -14.95 -12.35
C LEU A 22 -10.75 -15.13 -11.09
N PRO A 23 -10.22 -14.81 -9.90
CA PRO A 23 -10.98 -14.89 -8.66
C PRO A 23 -12.19 -13.96 -8.69
N THR A 24 -13.26 -14.32 -7.96
CA THR A 24 -14.42 -13.42 -7.91
C THR A 24 -14.02 -12.11 -7.26
N THR A 25 -14.58 -11.00 -7.74
CA THR A 25 -14.26 -9.66 -7.23
C THR A 25 -14.48 -9.57 -5.71
N CYS A 26 -15.47 -10.30 -5.16
CA CYS A 26 -15.67 -10.34 -3.72
C CYS A 26 -14.57 -11.11 -2.98
N PHE A 27 -14.06 -12.21 -3.52
CA PHE A 27 -12.91 -12.92 -2.96
C PHE A 27 -11.66 -12.03 -2.99
N THR A 28 -11.48 -11.26 -4.07
CA THR A 28 -10.39 -10.28 -4.18
C THR A 28 -10.51 -9.20 -3.09
N ASP A 29 -11.68 -8.59 -2.95
CA ASP A 29 -11.94 -7.50 -1.99
C ASP A 29 -11.90 -7.94 -0.52
N THR A 30 -12.10 -9.23 -0.23
CA THR A 30 -12.16 -9.76 1.14
C THR A 30 -10.92 -10.50 1.59
N ILE A 31 -10.20 -11.14 0.68
CA ILE A 31 -9.07 -12.01 0.99
C ILE A 31 -7.78 -11.45 0.39
N LEU A 32 -7.73 -11.16 -0.92
CA LEU A 32 -6.49 -10.73 -1.57
C LEU A 32 -6.07 -9.31 -1.17
N ILE A 33 -6.98 -8.34 -1.24
CA ILE A 33 -6.66 -6.93 -0.92
C ILE A 33 -6.14 -6.74 0.51
N PRO A 34 -6.70 -7.36 1.57
CA PRO A 34 -6.17 -7.22 2.91
C PRO A 34 -4.95 -8.13 3.20
N LEU A 35 -4.62 -9.10 2.34
CA LEU A 35 -3.52 -10.06 2.55
C LEU A 35 -2.16 -9.39 2.81
N PRO A 36 -1.74 -8.35 2.04
CA PRO A 36 -0.52 -7.59 2.35
C PRO A 36 -0.53 -7.00 3.77
N THR A 37 -1.68 -6.50 4.22
CA THR A 37 -1.83 -5.92 5.56
C THR A 37 -1.69 -6.99 6.64
N TRP A 38 -2.31 -8.16 6.45
CA TRP A 38 -2.14 -9.29 7.37
C TRP A 38 -0.69 -9.77 7.44
N LEU A 39 -0.02 -9.88 6.29
CA LEU A 39 1.40 -10.24 6.23
C LEU A 39 2.27 -9.18 6.92
N ALA A 40 2.00 -7.90 6.71
CA ALA A 40 2.74 -6.81 7.36
C ALA A 40 2.57 -6.86 8.89
N LEU A 41 1.35 -7.07 9.39
CA LEU A 41 1.07 -7.21 10.82
C LEU A 41 1.75 -8.44 11.44
N LEU A 42 1.68 -9.58 10.76
CA LEU A 42 2.34 -10.81 11.21
C LEU A 42 3.87 -10.63 11.25
N LEU A 43 4.44 -10.04 10.20
CA LEU A 43 5.88 -9.77 10.15
C LEU A 43 6.30 -8.81 11.27
N LEU A 44 5.51 -7.77 11.52
CA LEU A 44 5.78 -6.83 12.61
C LEU A 44 5.71 -7.51 13.98
N LEU A 45 4.73 -8.38 14.21
CA LEU A 45 4.59 -9.15 15.45
C LEU A 45 5.81 -10.07 15.65
N LEU A 46 6.18 -10.83 14.62
CA LEU A 46 7.35 -11.73 14.64
C LEU A 46 8.65 -10.98 14.91
N LEU A 47 8.81 -9.79 14.32
CA LEU A 47 9.99 -8.96 14.54
C LEU A 47 10.02 -8.31 15.93
N SER A 48 8.85 -8.05 16.51
CA SER A 48 8.71 -7.45 17.86
C SER A 48 8.96 -8.46 18.98
N LEU A 49 8.68 -9.74 18.74
CA LEU A 49 8.91 -10.84 19.68
C LEU A 49 10.39 -11.27 19.79
N ARG A 50 11.24 -10.86 18.85
CA ARG A 50 12.67 -11.19 18.90
C ARG A 50 13.38 -10.33 19.97
N PRO A 51 14.06 -10.94 20.95
CA PRO A 51 14.78 -10.19 21.97
C PRO A 51 15.85 -9.32 21.33
N SER A 52 15.79 -8.02 21.61
CA SER A 52 16.65 -7.00 21.02
C SER A 52 18.06 -7.05 21.63
N SER A 53 18.96 -7.86 21.05
CA SER A 53 20.37 -7.88 21.40
C SER A 53 21.18 -6.87 20.57
N SER A 54 21.06 -5.55 20.82
CA SER A 54 22.15 -4.61 20.51
C SER A 54 21.86 -3.16 20.91
N THR A 55 22.90 -2.57 21.49
CA THR A 55 23.22 -1.16 21.72
C THR A 55 22.69 -0.22 20.64
N SER A 56 21.79 0.69 21.03
CA SER A 56 21.25 1.72 20.16
C SER A 56 22.35 2.68 19.72
N LYS A 57 22.78 2.59 18.46
CA LYS A 57 23.46 3.74 17.83
C LYS A 57 22.41 4.82 17.57
N PRO A 58 22.68 6.10 17.90
CA PRO A 58 21.78 7.18 17.55
C PRO A 58 21.62 7.23 16.03
N GLN A 59 20.42 6.88 15.54
CA GLN A 59 20.10 7.05 14.14
C GLN A 59 19.75 8.52 13.89
N PRO A 60 20.33 9.16 12.86
CA PRO A 60 20.01 10.53 12.53
C PRO A 60 18.53 10.63 12.15
N ARG A 61 17.85 11.64 12.70
CA ARG A 61 16.47 11.97 12.34
C ARG A 61 16.42 12.22 10.83
N PRO A 62 15.38 11.74 10.13
CA PRO A 62 15.17 12.13 8.75
C PRO A 62 15.01 13.66 8.69
N PRO A 63 15.51 14.33 7.64
CA PRO A 63 15.19 15.71 7.39
C PRO A 63 13.69 15.85 7.18
N THR A 64 13.20 17.06 7.40
CA THR A 64 11.77 17.38 7.38
C THR A 64 11.12 17.15 6.01
N LEU A 65 11.89 17.27 4.91
CA LEU A 65 11.39 17.17 3.54
C LEU A 65 10.88 15.77 3.12
N PRO A 66 11.64 14.66 3.27
CA PRO A 66 11.10 13.32 2.98
C PRO A 66 9.95 12.94 3.91
N LEU A 67 9.94 13.48 5.14
CA LEU A 67 8.87 13.28 6.10
C LEU A 67 7.57 13.94 5.65
N THR A 68 7.61 15.22 5.25
CA THR A 68 6.43 15.91 4.75
C THR A 68 5.91 15.27 3.47
N LEU A 69 6.78 14.92 2.52
CA LEU A 69 6.40 14.23 1.29
C LEU A 69 5.73 12.88 1.56
N HIS A 70 6.27 12.10 2.51
CA HIS A 70 5.68 10.81 2.88
C HIS A 70 4.27 10.97 3.46
N PHE A 71 4.06 11.92 4.38
CA PHE A 71 2.72 12.18 4.92
C PHE A 71 1.73 12.69 3.87
N LEU A 72 2.19 13.53 2.94
CA LEU A 72 1.35 13.99 1.82
C LEU A 72 0.92 12.83 0.91
N LEU A 73 1.84 11.90 0.61
CA LEU A 73 1.53 10.70 -0.17
C LEU A 73 0.59 9.73 0.58
N MET A 74 0.75 9.60 1.89
CA MET A 74 -0.16 8.79 2.71
C MET A 74 -1.55 9.42 2.77
N LEU A 75 -1.64 10.74 2.90
CA LEU A 75 -2.92 11.46 2.85
C LEU A 75 -3.61 11.29 1.49
N SER A 76 -2.87 11.38 0.38
CA SER A 76 -3.46 11.16 -0.95
C SER A 76 -3.92 9.71 -1.14
N LEU A 77 -3.18 8.72 -0.64
CA LEU A 77 -3.63 7.32 -0.59
C LEU A 77 -4.94 7.16 0.21
N LEU A 78 -5.07 7.80 1.36
CA LEU A 78 -6.30 7.76 2.18
C LEU A 78 -7.50 8.36 1.44
N LEU A 79 -7.32 9.53 0.81
CA LEU A 79 -8.36 10.21 0.04
C LEU A 79 -8.78 9.36 -1.17
N MET A 80 -7.82 8.77 -1.89
CA MET A 80 -8.12 7.92 -3.04
C MET A 80 -8.91 6.67 -2.65
N ASN A 81 -8.49 5.98 -1.58
CA ASN A 81 -9.23 4.84 -1.05
C ASN A 81 -10.66 5.23 -0.61
N SER A 82 -10.82 6.43 -0.05
CA SER A 82 -12.14 6.96 0.36
C SER A 82 -13.06 7.18 -0.84
N ILE A 83 -12.54 7.72 -1.94
CA ILE A 83 -13.29 7.93 -3.19
C ILE A 83 -13.72 6.58 -3.78
N ILE A 84 -12.83 5.58 -3.81
CA ILE A 84 -13.15 4.24 -4.32
C ILE A 84 -14.28 3.59 -3.50
N ILE A 85 -14.20 3.67 -2.17
CA ILE A 85 -15.25 3.14 -1.28
C ILE A 85 -16.58 3.89 -1.48
N ALA A 86 -16.53 5.22 -1.65
CA ALA A 86 -17.72 6.02 -1.93
C ALA A 86 -18.37 5.64 -3.27
N ARG A 87 -17.58 5.35 -4.31
CA ARG A 87 -18.09 4.84 -5.60
C ARG A 87 -18.75 3.47 -5.44
N LEU A 88 -18.10 2.56 -4.73
CA LEU A 88 -18.63 1.21 -4.45
C LEU A 88 -19.95 1.26 -3.68
N SER A 89 -20.07 2.17 -2.71
CA SER A 89 -21.29 2.35 -1.92
C SER A 89 -22.45 2.90 -2.75
N LEU A 90 -22.19 3.83 -3.67
CA LEU A 90 -23.18 4.37 -4.62
C LEU A 90 -23.66 3.31 -5.63
N LEU A 91 -22.83 2.33 -5.97
CA LEU A 91 -23.20 1.18 -6.82
C LEU A 91 -23.98 0.10 -6.05
N GLY A 92 -24.17 0.26 -4.74
CA GLY A 92 -24.87 -0.71 -3.89
C GLY A 92 -24.16 -2.05 -3.77
N TRP A 93 -22.86 -2.09 -4.09
CA TRP A 93 -22.02 -3.28 -4.00
C TRP A 93 -21.46 -3.44 -2.59
N GLY A 94 -21.30 -4.69 -2.15
CA GLY A 94 -20.73 -4.99 -0.84
C GLY A 94 -19.34 -4.38 -0.67
N ILE A 95 -19.20 -3.47 0.29
CA ILE A 95 -17.92 -2.96 0.77
C ILE A 95 -17.32 -4.10 1.61
N GLY A 96 -16.45 -4.91 1.00
CA GLY A 96 -15.80 -6.05 1.65
C GLY A 96 -14.82 -5.63 2.75
N LEU A 97 -13.60 -6.19 2.74
CA LEU A 97 -12.53 -5.77 3.66
C LEU A 97 -11.67 -4.63 3.10
N LEU A 98 -12.13 -3.92 2.06
CA LEU A 98 -11.45 -2.74 1.52
C LEU A 98 -10.98 -1.74 2.59
N PRO A 99 -11.75 -1.34 3.62
CA PRO A 99 -11.28 -0.38 4.62
C PRO A 99 -10.14 -0.90 5.50
N PHE A 100 -9.77 -2.18 5.40
CA PHE A 100 -8.60 -2.72 6.10
C PHE A 100 -7.28 -2.19 5.54
N THR A 101 -7.27 -1.64 4.32
CA THR A 101 -6.09 -0.96 3.74
C THR A 101 -5.72 0.31 4.52
N TYR A 102 -6.66 0.93 5.25
CA TYR A 102 -6.35 2.06 6.12
C TYR A 102 -5.37 1.69 7.23
N ILE A 103 -5.45 0.46 7.73
CA ILE A 103 -4.56 0.00 8.80
C ILE A 103 -3.12 -0.08 8.28
N SER A 104 -2.90 -0.55 7.05
CA SER A 104 -1.55 -0.63 6.49
C SER A 104 -0.95 0.75 6.21
N VAL A 105 -1.76 1.70 5.74
CA VAL A 105 -1.34 3.10 5.52
C VAL A 105 -0.93 3.77 6.84
N ILE A 106 -1.75 3.62 7.89
CA ILE A 106 -1.43 4.12 9.22
C ILE A 106 -0.16 3.45 9.75
N LEU A 107 -0.04 2.13 9.58
CA LEU A 107 1.11 1.37 10.05
C LEU A 107 2.41 1.84 9.38
N SER A 108 2.41 1.99 8.05
CA SER A 108 3.56 2.48 7.28
C SER A 108 3.93 3.89 7.72
N SER A 109 2.94 4.77 7.90
CA SER A 109 3.16 6.16 8.35
C SER A 109 3.82 6.21 9.72
N VAL A 110 3.32 5.40 10.66
CA VAL A 110 3.87 5.33 12.02
C VAL A 110 5.28 4.73 12.01
N LEU A 111 5.53 3.67 11.23
CA LEU A 111 6.85 3.07 11.08
C LEU A 111 7.85 4.07 10.49
N PHE A 112 7.46 4.82 9.46
CA PHE A 112 8.32 5.83 8.86
C PHE A 112 8.60 7.00 9.82
N ALA A 113 7.56 7.54 10.48
CA ALA A 113 7.71 8.65 11.42
C ALA A 113 8.59 8.29 12.63
N THR A 114 8.55 7.03 13.06
CA THR A 114 9.29 6.55 14.24
C THR A 114 10.62 5.88 13.90
N ASN A 115 11.01 5.81 12.62
CA ASN A 115 12.11 4.98 12.11
C ASN A 115 12.03 3.54 12.67
N GLY A 116 10.86 2.92 12.61
CA GLY A 116 10.60 1.56 13.10
C GLY A 116 10.45 1.44 14.62
N PHE A 117 10.03 2.51 15.31
CA PHE A 117 9.98 2.65 16.77
C PHE A 117 11.35 2.64 17.47
N ARG A 118 12.14 3.69 17.20
CA ARG A 118 13.34 4.06 17.98
C ARG A 118 14.48 3.03 17.90
N GLY A 119 14.56 2.30 16.78
CA GLY A 119 15.59 1.30 16.53
C GLY A 119 15.33 -0.07 17.14
N ARG A 120 14.17 -0.29 17.78
CA ARG A 120 13.79 -1.60 18.33
C ARG A 120 13.54 -2.64 17.23
N VAL A 121 12.93 -2.23 16.11
CA VAL A 121 12.62 -3.13 14.99
C VAL A 121 13.65 -2.92 13.86
N ARG A 122 14.76 -3.67 13.89
CA ARG A 122 15.87 -3.54 12.92
C ARG A 122 15.46 -3.77 11.46
N TYR A 123 14.43 -4.57 11.22
CA TYR A 123 13.93 -4.94 9.89
C TYR A 123 12.60 -4.27 9.53
N TRP A 124 12.31 -3.09 10.10
CA TRP A 124 11.06 -2.36 9.81
C TRP A 124 10.88 -2.04 8.31
N TRP A 125 11.99 -1.84 7.59
CA TRP A 125 11.99 -1.61 6.15
C TRP A 125 11.38 -2.78 5.36
N VAL A 126 11.46 -4.02 5.86
CA VAL A 126 10.84 -5.19 5.23
C VAL A 126 9.33 -5.16 5.41
N VAL A 127 8.83 -4.76 6.58
CA VAL A 127 7.39 -4.58 6.85
C VAL A 127 6.82 -3.50 5.92
N SER A 128 7.53 -2.38 5.80
CA SER A 128 7.18 -1.30 4.86
C SER A 128 7.17 -1.80 3.42
N ALA A 129 8.20 -2.56 3.00
CA ALA A 129 8.30 -3.14 1.67
C ALA A 129 7.14 -4.06 1.31
N VAL A 130 6.76 -4.96 2.21
CA VAL A 130 5.59 -5.83 2.01
C VAL A 130 4.32 -4.99 1.82
N THR A 131 4.21 -3.89 2.55
CA THR A 131 3.04 -3.01 2.50
C THR A 131 2.93 -2.29 1.16
N TRP A 132 3.98 -1.61 0.69
CA TRP A 132 3.91 -0.89 -0.58
C TRP A 132 4.01 -1.80 -1.82
N VAL A 133 4.79 -2.89 -1.78
CA VAL A 133 4.81 -3.87 -2.88
C VAL A 133 3.45 -4.57 -2.98
N GLY A 134 2.91 -5.04 -1.85
CA GLY A 134 1.64 -5.73 -1.82
C GLY A 134 0.48 -4.81 -2.20
N GLY A 135 0.49 -3.57 -1.69
CA GLY A 135 -0.47 -2.53 -2.08
C GLY A 135 -0.46 -2.25 -3.58
N ALA A 136 0.73 -1.99 -4.16
CA ALA A 136 0.87 -1.77 -5.60
C ALA A 136 0.39 -2.98 -6.42
N THR A 137 0.84 -4.19 -6.04
CA THR A 137 0.50 -5.43 -6.76
C THR A 137 -1.00 -5.65 -6.78
N MET A 138 -1.69 -5.51 -5.64
CA MET A 138 -3.13 -5.70 -5.57
C MET A 138 -3.89 -4.63 -6.35
N SER A 139 -3.44 -3.36 -6.31
CA SER A 139 -4.04 -2.29 -7.12
C SER A 139 -3.93 -2.56 -8.63
N PHE A 140 -2.77 -3.04 -9.09
CA PHE A 140 -2.58 -3.41 -10.49
C PHE A 140 -3.40 -4.65 -10.89
N LEU A 141 -3.47 -5.66 -10.03
CA LEU A 141 -4.29 -6.85 -10.29
C LEU A 141 -5.78 -6.50 -10.36
N GLN A 142 -6.26 -5.58 -9.52
CA GLN A 142 -7.64 -5.09 -9.58
C GLN A 142 -7.90 -4.36 -10.90
N ALA A 143 -7.02 -3.43 -11.29
CA ALA A 143 -7.13 -2.72 -12.57
C ALA A 143 -7.08 -3.68 -13.77
N ALA A 144 -6.16 -4.65 -13.77
CA ALA A 144 -6.05 -5.65 -14.82
C ALA A 144 -7.27 -6.59 -14.88
N GLY A 145 -7.79 -6.99 -13.72
CA GLY A 145 -9.01 -7.80 -13.62
C GLY A 145 -10.24 -7.08 -14.19
N LEU A 146 -10.39 -5.78 -13.91
CA LEU A 146 -11.43 -4.94 -14.48
C LEU A 146 -11.32 -4.84 -16.01
N VAL A 147 -10.11 -4.59 -16.54
CA VAL A 147 -9.86 -4.54 -17.99
C VAL A 147 -10.16 -5.88 -18.66
N GLN A 148 -9.80 -7.00 -18.02
CA GLN A 148 -9.99 -8.32 -18.58
C GLN A 148 -11.46 -8.79 -18.53
N GLN A 149 -12.23 -8.37 -17.51
CA GLN A 149 -13.65 -8.69 -17.39
C GLN A 149 -14.54 -7.89 -18.34
N LEU A 150 -14.19 -6.64 -18.64
CA LEU A 150 -14.99 -5.76 -19.50
C LEU A 150 -14.54 -5.77 -20.97
N GLY A 151 -13.40 -6.38 -21.27
CA GLY A 151 -12.77 -6.29 -22.58
C GLY A 151 -12.28 -4.87 -22.88
N TRP A 152 -11.52 -4.70 -23.96
CA TRP A 152 -11.10 -3.38 -24.49
C TRP A 152 -12.28 -2.56 -25.06
N GLU A 153 -13.51 -2.83 -24.62
CA GLU A 153 -14.73 -2.21 -25.09
C GLU A 153 -15.12 -1.05 -24.18
N TRP A 154 -14.27 -0.02 -24.19
CA TRP A 154 -14.52 1.28 -23.53
C TRP A 154 -15.79 1.98 -24.06
N GLU A 155 -16.38 1.47 -25.14
CA GLU A 155 -17.55 2.01 -25.84
C GLU A 155 -18.92 1.47 -25.33
N GLY A 156 -18.95 0.35 -24.60
CA GLY A 156 -20.16 -0.50 -24.51
C GLY A 156 -21.21 -0.17 -23.43
N ARG A 157 -20.96 0.77 -22.51
CA ARG A 157 -21.92 1.09 -21.42
C ARG A 157 -22.24 2.58 -21.32
N LYS A 158 -22.64 3.20 -22.43
CA LYS A 158 -23.12 4.60 -22.54
C LYS A 158 -24.40 4.95 -21.75
N GLY A 159 -24.82 4.13 -20.77
CA GLY A 159 -26.06 4.33 -20.01
C GLY A 159 -25.95 4.15 -18.49
N GLY A 160 -24.78 3.80 -17.95
CA GLY A 160 -24.56 3.75 -16.50
C GLY A 160 -24.14 5.11 -15.95
N ARG A 161 -24.61 5.49 -14.75
CA ARG A 161 -24.25 6.76 -14.07
C ARG A 161 -22.74 6.96 -13.81
N TYR A 162 -21.90 5.95 -14.07
CA TYR A 162 -20.44 6.03 -14.01
C TYR A 162 -19.78 5.12 -15.06
N PRO A 163 -18.83 5.63 -15.88
CA PRO A 163 -18.09 4.80 -16.83
C PRO A 163 -17.02 3.97 -16.11
N VAL A 164 -16.96 2.68 -16.44
CA VAL A 164 -15.97 1.71 -15.91
C VAL A 164 -14.51 2.11 -16.16
N GLY A 165 -14.26 3.02 -17.11
CA GLY A 165 -12.93 3.56 -17.36
C GLY A 165 -12.35 4.34 -16.18
N ASP A 166 -13.21 5.04 -15.43
CA ASP A 166 -12.78 5.78 -14.24
C ASP A 166 -12.31 4.83 -13.13
N GLU A 167 -12.90 3.64 -13.01
CA GLU A 167 -12.55 2.64 -11.99
C GLU A 167 -11.17 2.01 -12.25
N VAL A 168 -10.84 1.77 -13.53
CA VAL A 168 -9.51 1.27 -13.94
C VAL A 168 -8.44 2.33 -13.70
N VAL A 169 -8.73 3.59 -14.04
CA VAL A 169 -7.83 4.72 -13.79
C VAL A 169 -7.61 4.90 -12.29
N ASP A 170 -8.67 4.81 -11.48
CA ASP A 170 -8.58 4.91 -10.02
C ASP A 170 -7.64 3.83 -9.44
N GLY A 171 -7.75 2.59 -9.91
CA GLY A 171 -6.86 1.49 -9.52
C GLY A 171 -5.40 1.68 -9.96
N LEU A 172 -5.16 2.16 -11.19
CA LEU A 172 -3.83 2.46 -11.71
C LEU A 172 -3.15 3.59 -10.94
N VAL A 173 -3.89 4.66 -10.66
CA VAL A 173 -3.40 5.81 -9.87
C VAL A 173 -3.04 5.36 -8.46
N LEU A 174 -3.89 4.54 -7.82
CA LEU A 174 -3.61 3.99 -6.49
C LEU A 174 -2.35 3.11 -6.48
N GLY A 175 -2.19 2.24 -7.49
CA GLY A 175 -0.99 1.42 -7.65
C GLY A 175 0.27 2.26 -7.87
N GLY A 176 0.19 3.30 -8.70
CA GLY A 176 1.28 4.26 -8.93
C GLY A 176 1.68 5.00 -7.65
N LEU A 177 0.71 5.45 -6.84
CA LEU A 177 0.98 6.09 -5.55
C LEU A 177 1.75 5.17 -4.61
N TRP A 178 1.39 3.88 -4.53
CA TRP A 178 2.14 2.89 -3.73
C TRP A 178 3.58 2.73 -4.22
N VAL A 179 3.82 2.71 -5.53
CA VAL A 179 5.18 2.64 -6.10
C VAL A 179 5.99 3.89 -5.74
N VAL A 180 5.40 5.09 -5.83
CA VAL A 180 6.07 6.35 -5.48
C VAL A 180 6.46 6.37 -4.00
N VAL A 181 5.58 5.90 -3.11
CA VAL A 181 5.90 5.72 -1.68
C VAL A 181 7.07 4.76 -1.52
N GLY A 182 7.07 3.62 -2.21
CA GLY A 182 8.16 2.65 -2.15
C GLY A 182 9.51 3.20 -2.61
N VAL A 183 9.51 3.99 -3.70
CA VAL A 183 10.71 4.66 -4.20
C VAL A 183 11.20 5.72 -3.21
N LEU A 184 10.30 6.48 -2.59
CA LEU A 184 10.67 7.48 -1.58
C LEU A 184 11.29 6.82 -0.34
N GLU A 185 10.67 5.77 0.20
CA GLU A 185 11.18 5.04 1.36
C GLU A 185 12.49 4.31 1.06
N GLY A 186 12.56 3.61 -0.08
CA GLY A 186 13.74 2.88 -0.51
C GLY A 186 14.92 3.81 -0.82
N GLY A 187 14.64 4.90 -1.54
CA GLY A 187 15.60 5.96 -1.85
C GLY A 187 16.14 6.61 -0.58
N TRP A 188 15.27 6.88 0.40
CA TRP A 188 15.69 7.40 1.70
C TRP A 188 16.59 6.41 2.46
N GLY A 189 16.26 5.13 2.46
CA GLY A 189 17.07 4.09 3.10
C GLY A 189 18.49 3.96 2.53
N VAL A 190 18.65 4.12 1.21
CA VAL A 190 19.95 4.05 0.52
C VAL A 190 20.73 5.37 0.65
N TRP A 191 20.07 6.50 0.40
CA TRP A 191 20.68 7.82 0.36
C TRP A 191 20.99 8.36 1.76
N GLY A 192 20.12 8.07 2.74
CA GLY A 192 20.34 8.42 4.15
C GLY A 192 21.61 7.80 4.71
N ARG A 193 21.95 6.55 4.33
CA ARG A 193 23.22 5.90 4.73
C ARG A 193 24.44 6.65 4.15
N ARG A 194 24.40 6.98 2.86
CA ARG A 194 25.47 7.73 2.18
C ARG A 194 25.67 9.13 2.75
N TRP A 195 24.58 9.82 3.12
CA TRP A 195 24.66 11.16 3.71
C TRP A 195 25.33 11.19 5.08
N VAL A 196 25.12 10.15 5.88
CA VAL A 196 25.74 10.01 7.21
C VAL A 196 27.24 9.75 7.07
N GLU A 197 27.63 8.85 6.17
CA GLU A 197 29.04 8.58 5.84
C GLU A 197 29.75 9.84 5.32
N GLY A 198 29.09 10.60 4.45
CA GLY A 198 29.62 11.85 3.90
C GLY A 198 29.77 13.00 4.91
N ARG A 199 28.99 13.03 6.00
CA ARG A 199 29.19 13.99 7.10
C ARG A 199 30.27 13.54 8.08
N ALA A 200 30.36 12.24 8.38
CA ALA A 200 31.41 11.70 9.25
C ALA A 200 32.80 11.98 8.67
N GLY A 201 32.98 11.85 7.35
CA GLY A 201 34.23 12.20 6.67
C GLY A 201 34.55 13.71 6.65
N ARG A 202 33.55 14.58 6.78
CA ARG A 202 33.73 16.04 6.84
C ARG A 202 34.02 16.54 8.26
N GLY A 203 33.40 15.94 9.28
CA GLY A 203 33.68 16.26 10.68
C GLY A 203 35.13 15.97 11.07
N MET A 204 35.70 14.87 10.57
CA MET A 204 37.08 14.47 10.87
C MET A 204 38.16 15.34 10.21
N LYS A 205 37.80 16.11 9.17
CA LYS A 205 38.70 17.10 8.56
C LYS A 205 38.73 18.43 9.32
N SER A 206 37.69 18.75 10.09
CA SER A 206 37.59 20.02 10.81
C SER A 206 38.24 20.01 12.20
N THR A 207 38.64 18.83 12.71
CA THR A 207 39.29 18.66 14.03
C THR A 207 40.82 18.61 13.95
N LYS A 208 41.39 18.82 12.75
CA LYS A 208 42.83 19.01 12.54
C LYS A 208 43.12 20.48 12.24
N VAL A 209 42.92 21.35 13.23
CA VAL A 209 43.53 22.70 13.27
C VAL A 209 43.88 22.99 14.72
#